data_AF-A0A2G5DGU9-F1
#
_entry.id   AF-A0A2G5DGU9-F1
#
_cell.length_a   1.000
_cell.length_b   1.000
_cell.length_c   1.000
_cell.angle_alpha   90.00
_cell.angle_beta   90.00
_cell.angle_gamma   90.00
#
_symmetry.space_group_name_H-M   'P 1'
#
loop_
_entity.id
_entity.type
_entity.pdbx_description
1 polymer ?
#
loop_
_entity_poly.entity_id
_entity_poly.type
_entity_poly.pdbx_seq_one_letter_code
_entity_poly.pdbx_strand_id
1 'polypeptide(L)'
;MEELEVEEVDYFTSFSNSSSSSDNDNDDSIEPGNNGGGGRSNGVTFDMCLTSLHSYLGEIDDTNHRVAVFDGGTILSLPIFYLEGVVLFPEATLPLRVIHSRCKAAVERAINQVEAPYTIGVIRVHKHPNDGRLCVARVGTTAEIRQYKKLDDGSVNIVTRGQQRFNLKRSWMDVEGAPCAEVQIIQEDLPVRTPRDAFGQLASVSNLWRRSLSSSLPSNSSRAQQHFDRGEESDSDSMSQKSLVSEHSSAEFRLHESPTYSGSGYDMTGQLTDSDEEFVLESGYKLGRSHADDSEKSSPHNIYTKGIETDTDLGIGKQLPLGRPISKGEGQNCLATSGSGYRAPRSFWPHWVYRMFDSYCLAQKAADKWKQTVGTPSMDDLVNKPDLLSFYIASKIPVSESTRQELLEIDGISYRLRREIELLECFDRVRCKTCQTIIAKRSDMLVMSSDGPLGAFVNPHGYVHEIMTLYKANGLALIGNPDKQYSWFPGYAWTITICTTCESQLGWLFTATKRKLKPRSFWGIRSSQVADDLST
;
A
#
# COMPACT_ATOMS: atom_id res chain seq x y z
N MET A 1 7.84 34.08 0.11
CA MET A 1 9.05 33.27 0.37
C MET A 1 9.43 33.62 1.79
N GLU A 2 8.88 32.87 2.74
CA GLU A 2 9.17 33.03 4.17
C GLU A 2 9.81 31.72 4.62
N GLU A 3 10.96 31.86 5.28
CA GLU A 3 11.81 30.77 5.73
C GLU A 3 11.09 29.99 6.84
N LEU A 4 10.91 28.69 6.61
CA LEU A 4 10.56 27.74 7.66
C LEU A 4 11.80 27.57 8.54
N GLU A 5 11.88 28.34 9.63
CA GLU A 5 12.84 28.10 10.72
C GLU A 5 12.43 26.82 11.46
N VAL A 6 12.99 25.70 11.00
CA VAL A 6 13.03 24.44 11.73
C VAL A 6 14.40 24.39 12.39
N GLU A 7 14.43 24.57 13.71
CA GLU A 7 15.66 24.51 14.51
C GLU A 7 16.43 23.22 14.25
N GLU A 8 17.67 23.40 13.82
CA GLU A 8 18.70 22.37 13.77
C GLU A 8 19.05 21.95 15.20
N VAL A 9 19.10 20.64 15.47
CA VAL A 9 19.84 20.13 16.64
C VAL A 9 20.87 19.15 16.12
N ASP A 10 22.10 19.64 16.10
CA ASP A 10 23.29 18.91 15.68
C ASP A 10 23.50 17.63 16.50
N TYR A 11 23.85 16.58 15.76
CA TYR A 11 24.38 15.33 16.29
C TYR A 11 25.83 15.60 16.72
N PHE A 12 26.10 15.70 18.04
CA PHE A 12 27.26 15.16 18.78
C PHE A 12 27.56 15.97 20.07
N THR A 13 28.07 15.23 21.07
CA THR A 13 28.71 15.66 22.33
C THR A 13 27.85 16.12 23.52
N SER A 14 27.51 15.17 24.40
CA SER A 14 27.92 15.19 25.83
C SER A 14 27.40 13.95 26.59
N PHE A 15 28.13 12.84 26.54
CA PHE A 15 27.99 11.81 27.57
C PHE A 15 28.96 12.15 28.71
N SER A 16 28.41 12.73 29.78
CA SER A 16 29.11 12.94 31.05
C SER A 16 28.63 11.88 32.04
N ASN A 17 29.60 11.13 32.58
CA ASN A 17 29.45 10.16 33.65
C ASN A 17 28.72 10.72 34.89
N SER A 18 27.82 9.93 35.47
CA SER A 18 27.55 9.94 36.91
C SER A 18 27.05 8.58 37.40
N SER A 19 27.97 7.89 38.10
CA SER A 19 27.81 7.08 39.32
C SER A 19 26.61 6.14 39.48
N SER A 20 26.91 4.85 39.28
CA SER A 20 26.66 3.71 40.18
C SER A 20 25.58 3.82 41.28
N SER A 21 24.55 3.00 41.16
CA SER A 21 23.93 2.30 42.30
C SER A 21 23.73 0.84 41.94
N SER A 22 24.42 -0.01 42.69
CA SER A 22 24.42 -1.46 42.60
C SER A 22 23.25 -2.03 43.41
N ASP A 23 22.23 -2.55 42.74
CA ASP A 23 21.20 -3.37 43.39
C ASP A 23 21.30 -4.80 42.84
N ASN A 24 21.86 -5.66 43.70
CA ASN A 24 21.88 -7.10 43.55
C ASN A 24 20.55 -7.67 44.06
N ASP A 25 19.66 -8.06 43.15
CA ASP A 25 18.54 -8.93 43.50
C ASP A 25 18.79 -10.32 42.93
N ASN A 26 19.52 -11.12 43.72
CA ASN A 26 19.42 -12.56 43.71
C ASN A 26 18.25 -12.95 44.63
N ASP A 27 17.14 -13.41 44.05
CA ASP A 27 16.21 -14.27 44.79
C ASP A 27 15.86 -15.46 43.89
N ASP A 28 16.47 -16.60 44.23
CA ASP A 28 16.23 -17.91 43.65
C ASP A 28 15.86 -18.82 44.83
N SER A 29 14.57 -18.80 45.20
CA SER A 29 14.02 -19.65 46.25
C SER A 29 13.49 -20.95 45.63
N ILE A 30 14.27 -22.02 45.80
CA ILE A 30 13.95 -23.41 45.43
C ILE A 30 13.23 -24.09 46.61
N GLU A 31 12.07 -24.69 46.34
CA GLU A 31 11.46 -25.74 47.18
C GLU A 31 11.54 -27.10 46.42
N PRO A 32 11.88 -28.21 47.09
CA PRO A 32 12.10 -29.50 46.41
C PRO A 32 10.84 -30.37 46.40
N GLY A 33 10.45 -30.84 45.21
CA GLY A 33 9.32 -31.76 45.04
C GLY A 33 9.45 -32.62 43.79
N ASN A 34 9.85 -33.87 44.02
CA ASN A 34 10.17 -34.93 43.08
C ASN A 34 9.05 -35.30 42.08
N ASN A 35 9.33 -35.29 40.76
CA ASN A 35 9.09 -36.45 39.88
C ASN A 35 9.61 -36.21 38.46
N GLY A 36 10.32 -37.23 37.95
CA GLY A 36 11.00 -37.22 36.66
C GLY A 36 10.07 -37.18 35.45
N GLY A 37 10.53 -36.46 34.43
CA GLY A 37 9.97 -36.45 33.09
C GLY A 37 10.75 -35.43 32.25
N GLY A 38 11.58 -35.91 31.32
CA GLY A 38 12.37 -35.07 30.42
C GLY A 38 11.48 -34.16 29.57
N GLY A 39 11.26 -32.94 30.04
CA GLY A 39 10.49 -31.91 29.35
C GLY A 39 11.38 -31.12 28.41
N ARG A 40 11.14 -31.24 27.10
CA ARG A 40 11.64 -30.33 26.07
C ARG A 40 11.54 -28.88 26.57
N SER A 41 12.63 -28.12 26.47
CA SER A 41 12.66 -26.71 26.84
C SER A 41 11.71 -25.92 25.93
N ASN A 42 10.44 -25.82 26.31
CA ASN A 42 9.46 -25.00 25.63
C ASN A 42 9.84 -23.53 25.86
N GLY A 43 10.51 -22.92 24.88
CA GLY A 43 10.76 -21.48 24.88
C GLY A 43 9.43 -20.73 24.84
N VAL A 44 9.36 -19.60 25.55
CA VAL A 44 8.21 -18.69 25.47
C VAL A 44 8.43 -17.81 24.25
N THR A 45 7.53 -17.91 23.27
CA THR A 45 7.53 -17.04 22.09
C THR A 45 7.06 -15.65 22.50
N PHE A 46 7.69 -14.60 21.97
CA PHE A 46 7.25 -13.23 22.16
C PHE A 46 5.81 -13.03 21.65
N ASP A 47 5.00 -12.29 22.42
CA ASP A 47 3.65 -11.91 22.02
C ASP A 47 3.71 -10.68 21.11
N MET A 48 3.46 -10.93 19.81
CA MET A 48 3.55 -9.92 18.75
C MET A 48 2.47 -8.84 18.85
N CYS A 49 1.37 -9.09 19.56
CA CYS A 49 0.29 -8.11 19.75
C CYS A 49 0.74 -6.94 20.63
N LEU A 50 1.66 -7.17 21.57
CA LEU A 50 2.20 -6.12 22.46
C LEU A 50 2.86 -4.98 21.66
N THR A 51 3.51 -5.34 20.55
CA THR A 51 4.17 -4.38 19.67
C THR A 51 3.17 -3.58 18.85
N SER A 52 2.13 -4.22 18.31
CA SER A 52 1.04 -3.55 17.58
C SER A 52 0.20 -2.62 18.45
N LEU A 53 0.05 -2.95 19.74
CA LEU A 53 -0.67 -2.12 20.71
C LEU A 53 0.17 -0.96 21.26
N HIS A 54 1.43 -0.82 20.83
CA HIS A 54 2.35 0.21 21.33
C HIS A 54 2.41 0.29 22.87
N SER A 55 2.40 -0.86 23.55
CA SER A 55 2.26 -0.94 25.02
C SER A 55 3.36 -0.20 25.80
N TYR A 56 4.48 0.11 25.17
CA TYR A 56 5.57 0.92 25.74
C TYR A 56 5.17 2.39 25.98
N LEU A 57 4.08 2.86 25.39
CA LEU A 57 3.50 4.18 25.66
C LEU A 57 2.62 4.22 26.93
N GLY A 58 2.41 3.07 27.57
CA GLY A 58 1.53 2.91 28.72
C GLY A 58 0.06 2.74 28.34
N GLU A 59 -0.82 2.74 29.32
CA GLU A 59 -2.27 2.76 29.10
C GLU A 59 -2.65 4.11 28.48
N ILE A 60 -3.30 4.11 27.32
CA ILE A 60 -3.77 5.32 26.61
C ILE A 60 -5.29 5.21 26.47
N ASP A 61 -6.01 6.31 26.67
CA ASP A 61 -7.47 6.32 26.59
C ASP A 61 -7.95 6.34 25.14
N ASP A 62 -8.89 5.46 24.80
CA ASP A 62 -9.55 5.46 23.50
C ASP A 62 -10.49 6.67 23.40
N THR A 63 -10.38 7.42 22.31
CA THR A 63 -11.23 8.61 22.08
C THR A 63 -12.66 8.21 21.73
N ASN A 64 -12.91 7.01 21.18
CA ASN A 64 -14.24 6.49 20.83
C ASN A 64 -15.08 7.45 19.97
N HIS A 65 -14.49 7.95 18.89
CA HIS A 65 -15.14 8.86 17.95
C HIS A 65 -15.39 8.23 16.59
N ARG A 66 -16.30 8.83 15.83
CA ARG A 66 -16.58 8.37 14.47
C ARG A 66 -15.49 8.89 13.55
N VAL A 67 -14.95 7.98 12.75
CA VAL A 67 -14.01 8.28 11.67
C VAL A 67 -14.63 9.34 10.76
N ALA A 68 -13.97 10.49 10.66
CA ALA A 68 -14.32 11.51 9.69
C ALA A 68 -13.80 11.08 8.31
N VAL A 69 -14.72 10.89 7.36
CA VAL A 69 -14.41 10.64 5.95
C VAL A 69 -14.96 11.81 5.16
N PHE A 70 -14.12 12.39 4.32
CA PHE A 70 -14.40 13.60 3.55
C PHE A 70 -14.53 13.27 2.06
N ASP A 71 -15.37 14.01 1.36
CA ASP A 71 -15.52 13.88 -0.09
C ASP A 71 -14.24 14.31 -0.83
N GLY A 72 -13.92 13.66 -1.94
CA GLY A 72 -12.78 14.03 -2.75
C GLY A 72 -12.89 15.46 -3.28
N GLY A 73 -11.77 16.19 -3.24
CA GLY A 73 -11.70 17.60 -3.61
C GLY A 73 -12.03 18.57 -2.47
N THR A 74 -12.58 18.10 -1.34
CA THR A 74 -12.82 18.92 -0.14
C THR A 74 -11.53 19.58 0.33
N ILE A 75 -11.63 20.85 0.70
CA ILE A 75 -10.52 21.62 1.27
C ILE A 75 -10.73 21.72 2.77
N LEU A 76 -9.74 21.31 3.55
CA LEU A 76 -9.77 21.34 5.02
C LEU A 76 -8.62 22.17 5.57
N SER A 77 -8.88 22.82 6.70
CA SER A 77 -7.84 23.45 7.52
C SER A 77 -7.46 22.52 8.67
N LEU A 78 -6.29 21.89 8.57
CA LEU A 78 -5.85 20.88 9.55
C LEU A 78 -4.53 21.27 10.23
N PRO A 79 -4.36 20.94 11.53
CA PRO A 79 -3.04 20.90 12.15
C PRO A 79 -2.15 19.85 11.48
N ILE A 80 -0.88 20.19 11.21
CA ILE A 80 0.05 19.35 10.44
C ILE A 80 1.27 18.90 11.25
N PHE A 81 1.58 17.61 11.16
CA PHE A 81 2.80 17.00 11.65
C PHE A 81 3.77 16.75 10.48
N TYR A 82 4.89 17.47 10.51
CA TYR A 82 6.01 17.26 9.60
C TYR A 82 6.96 16.23 10.19
N LEU A 83 7.01 15.03 9.60
CA LEU A 83 7.83 13.93 10.12
C LEU A 83 8.98 13.61 9.17
N GLU A 84 10.20 13.68 9.69
CA GLU A 84 11.38 13.26 8.94
C GLU A 84 11.39 11.74 8.83
N GLY A 85 11.40 11.26 7.60
CA GLY A 85 11.59 9.86 7.31
C GLY A 85 10.43 8.92 7.61
N VAL A 86 9.22 9.46 7.75
CA VAL A 86 7.99 8.67 7.94
C VAL A 86 7.00 9.00 6.83
N VAL A 87 6.47 7.96 6.18
CA VAL A 87 5.38 8.06 5.22
C VAL A 87 4.17 7.36 5.81
N LEU A 88 3.17 8.14 6.24
CA LEU A 88 1.93 7.58 6.75
C LEU A 88 1.03 7.17 5.59
N PHE A 89 0.68 5.90 5.51
CA PHE A 89 -0.30 5.38 4.55
C PHE A 89 -1.69 5.32 5.19
N PRO A 90 -2.77 5.38 4.37
CA PRO A 90 -4.11 5.03 4.83
C PRO A 90 -4.14 3.67 5.56
N GLU A 91 -4.97 3.59 6.58
CA GLU A 91 -5.15 2.49 7.54
C GLU A 91 -3.96 2.16 8.44
N ALA A 92 -2.77 2.73 8.20
CA ALA A 92 -1.57 2.46 8.98
C ALA A 92 -1.58 3.21 10.32
N THR A 93 -1.08 2.55 11.37
CA THR A 93 -0.95 3.11 12.72
C THR A 93 0.34 3.91 12.86
N LEU A 94 0.25 5.08 13.49
CA LEU A 94 1.38 5.95 13.80
C LEU A 94 1.31 6.41 15.26
N PRO A 95 2.19 5.89 16.13
CA PRO A 95 2.35 6.39 17.50
C PRO A 95 3.19 7.67 17.52
N LEU A 96 2.82 8.62 18.38
CA LEU A 96 3.56 9.87 18.59
C LEU A 96 3.68 10.16 20.09
N ARG A 97 4.86 10.65 20.49
CA ARG A 97 5.08 11.30 21.78
C ARG A 97 5.38 12.76 21.51
N VAL A 98 4.44 13.62 21.90
CA VAL A 98 4.41 15.03 21.59
C VAL A 98 4.96 15.82 22.76
N ILE A 99 6.18 16.34 22.59
CA ILE A 99 6.93 17.02 23.67
C ILE A 99 6.97 18.53 23.41
N HIS A 100 7.20 18.91 22.15
CA HIS A 100 7.33 20.31 21.71
C HIS A 100 5.99 21.06 21.79
N SER A 101 6.04 22.29 22.32
CA SER A 101 4.86 23.14 22.54
C SER A 101 4.02 23.36 21.28
N ARG A 102 4.67 23.59 20.13
CA ARG A 102 4.01 23.79 18.83
C ARG A 102 3.17 22.57 18.43
N CYS A 103 3.72 21.37 18.59
CA CYS A 103 3.02 20.14 18.28
C CYS A 103 1.92 19.82 19.32
N LYS A 104 2.11 20.19 20.59
CA LYS A 104 1.06 20.06 21.61
C LYS A 104 -0.14 20.95 21.27
N ALA A 105 0.10 22.21 20.87
CA ALA A 105 -0.94 23.09 20.38
C ALA A 105 -1.68 22.50 19.17
N ALA A 106 -0.96 21.85 18.26
CA ALA A 106 -1.55 21.15 17.11
C ALA A 106 -2.49 20.00 17.53
N VAL A 107 -2.13 19.21 18.54
CA VAL A 107 -3.00 18.15 19.09
C VAL A 107 -4.24 18.76 19.75
N GLU A 108 -4.08 19.77 20.60
CA GLU A 108 -5.20 20.44 21.26
C GLU A 108 -6.15 21.06 20.23
N ARG A 109 -5.63 21.66 19.16
CA ARG A 109 -6.43 22.15 18.04
C ARG A 109 -7.20 21.03 17.36
N ALA A 110 -6.55 19.90 17.06
CA ALA A 110 -7.17 18.76 16.40
C ALA A 110 -8.35 18.18 17.21
N ILE A 111 -8.22 18.15 18.54
CA ILE A 111 -9.27 17.67 19.45
C ILE A 111 -10.44 18.65 19.51
N ASN A 112 -10.17 19.95 19.51
CA ASN A 112 -11.18 20.98 19.74
C ASN A 112 -11.84 21.53 18.44
N GLN A 113 -11.32 21.20 17.26
CA GLN A 113 -11.88 21.70 16.00
C GLN A 113 -13.21 21.03 15.63
N VAL A 114 -14.10 21.80 14.99
CA VAL A 114 -15.46 21.36 14.66
C VAL A 114 -15.54 20.65 13.30
N GLU A 115 -14.78 21.12 12.31
CA GLU A 115 -14.87 20.64 10.93
C GLU A 115 -14.32 19.22 10.74
N ALA A 116 -13.22 18.90 11.43
CA ALA A 116 -12.52 17.64 11.32
C ALA A 116 -12.02 17.15 12.69
N PRO A 117 -12.92 16.87 13.65
CA PRO A 117 -12.53 16.56 15.02
C PRO A 117 -11.57 15.36 15.05
N TYR A 118 -10.57 15.41 15.93
CA TYR A 118 -9.52 14.41 16.11
C TYR A 118 -8.68 14.10 14.86
N THR A 119 -8.70 14.98 13.87
CA THR A 119 -7.97 14.78 12.61
C THR A 119 -6.75 15.70 12.55
N ILE A 120 -5.57 15.11 12.34
CA ILE A 120 -4.33 15.81 12.00
C ILE A 120 -3.93 15.47 10.57
N GLY A 121 -3.10 16.29 9.92
CA GLY A 121 -2.41 15.92 8.70
C GLY A 121 -0.98 15.47 8.98
N VAL A 122 -0.51 14.41 8.33
CA VAL A 122 0.88 13.95 8.43
C VAL A 122 1.55 14.09 7.06
N ILE A 123 2.70 14.78 7.03
CA ILE A 123 3.46 15.02 5.81
C ILE A 123 4.92 14.65 6.03
N ARG A 124 5.49 13.90 5.08
CA ARG A 124 6.90 13.58 5.08
C ARG A 124 7.73 14.84 4.80
N VAL A 125 8.77 15.04 5.60
CA VAL A 125 9.87 15.96 5.30
C VAL A 125 11.17 15.20 5.12
N HIS A 126 12.07 15.75 4.31
CA HIS A 126 13.39 15.18 4.06
C HIS A 126 14.39 16.26 3.72
N LYS A 127 15.66 16.01 3.99
CA LYS A 127 16.75 16.91 3.58
C LYS A 127 17.13 16.64 2.13
N HIS A 128 17.23 17.70 1.34
CA HIS A 128 17.70 17.60 -0.03
C HIS A 128 19.19 17.21 -0.04
N PRO A 129 19.62 16.25 -0.89
CA PRO A 129 20.95 15.66 -0.79
C PRO A 129 22.12 16.64 -0.98
N ASN A 130 21.91 17.71 -1.75
CA ASN A 130 23.00 18.59 -2.19
C ASN A 130 23.23 19.79 -1.28
N ASP A 131 22.18 20.37 -0.72
CA ASP A 131 22.21 21.64 0.04
C ASP A 131 21.66 21.48 1.47
N GLY A 132 21.19 20.29 1.85
CA GLY A 132 20.65 20.01 3.18
C GLY A 132 19.29 20.66 3.45
N ARG A 133 18.73 21.37 2.46
CA ARG A 133 17.48 22.11 2.63
C ARG A 133 16.33 21.16 2.93
N LEU A 134 15.47 21.55 3.88
CA LEU A 134 14.28 20.77 4.20
C LEU A 134 13.26 20.87 3.05
N CYS A 135 12.89 19.73 2.49
CA CYS A 135 11.86 19.57 1.48
C CYS A 135 10.62 18.92 2.09
N VAL A 136 9.47 19.51 1.81
CA VAL A 136 8.15 19.02 2.25
C VAL A 136 7.50 18.27 1.09
N ALA A 137 6.99 17.07 1.34
CA ALA A 137 6.27 16.30 0.34
C ALA A 137 4.95 16.99 -0.07
N ARG A 138 4.52 16.78 -1.31
CA ARG A 138 3.28 17.38 -1.84
C ARG A 138 2.04 16.64 -1.35
N VAL A 139 2.14 15.33 -1.20
CA VAL A 139 1.06 14.46 -0.75
C VAL A 139 1.34 13.99 0.68
N GLY A 140 0.33 14.12 1.52
CA GLY A 140 0.30 13.59 2.89
C GLY A 140 -0.96 12.77 3.14
N THR A 141 -1.15 12.36 4.39
CA THR A 141 -2.28 11.53 4.82
C THR A 141 -2.94 12.13 6.05
N THR A 142 -4.26 12.27 6.05
CA THR A 142 -5.02 12.61 7.26
C THR A 142 -4.89 11.47 8.25
N ALA A 143 -4.74 11.77 9.54
CA ALA A 143 -4.62 10.78 10.59
C ALA A 143 -5.65 11.07 11.69
N GLU A 144 -6.46 10.06 12.00
CA GLU A 144 -7.40 10.08 13.11
C GLU A 144 -6.65 9.78 14.41
N ILE A 145 -6.79 10.65 15.42
CA ILE A 145 -6.33 10.41 16.79
C ILE A 145 -7.30 9.43 17.45
N ARG A 146 -6.90 8.16 17.55
CA ARG A 146 -7.72 7.09 18.15
C ARG A 146 -7.50 6.95 19.64
N GLN A 147 -6.27 7.23 20.08
CA GLN A 147 -5.91 7.18 21.49
C GLN A 147 -5.15 8.44 21.87
N TYR A 148 -5.45 8.98 23.06
CA TYR A 148 -4.83 10.20 23.59
C TYR A 148 -4.58 10.05 25.09
N LYS A 149 -3.40 10.48 25.54
CA LYS A 149 -3.10 10.62 26.97
C LYS A 149 -2.10 11.73 27.23
N LYS A 150 -2.43 12.61 28.15
CA LYS A 150 -1.52 13.60 28.72
C LYS A 150 -0.75 12.98 29.89
N LEU A 151 0.58 13.16 29.89
CA LEU A 151 1.47 12.65 30.94
C LEU A 151 1.79 13.74 31.98
N ASP A 152 2.28 13.31 33.14
CA ASP A 152 2.63 14.20 34.26
C ASP A 152 3.77 15.17 33.93
N ASP A 153 4.65 14.79 32.99
CA ASP A 153 5.73 15.64 32.47
C ASP A 153 5.24 16.72 31.47
N GLY A 154 3.93 16.77 31.20
CA GLY A 154 3.31 17.68 30.26
C GLY A 154 3.51 17.32 28.79
N SER A 155 4.08 16.15 28.48
CA SER A 155 4.07 15.56 27.15
C SER A 155 2.75 14.82 26.89
N VAL A 156 2.45 14.56 25.62
CA VAL A 156 1.21 13.89 25.21
C VAL A 156 1.57 12.67 24.36
N ASN A 157 1.05 11.51 24.72
CA ASN A 157 1.10 10.33 23.87
C ASN A 157 -0.19 10.24 23.06
N ILE A 158 -0.06 10.08 21.74
CA ILE A 158 -1.19 9.81 20.86
C ILE A 158 -0.90 8.61 19.97
N VAL A 159 -1.93 7.82 19.67
CA VAL A 159 -1.88 6.80 18.63
C VAL A 159 -2.87 7.19 17.55
N THR A 160 -2.33 7.34 16.34
CA THR A 160 -3.10 7.81 15.18
C THR A 160 -3.24 6.72 14.14
N ARG A 161 -4.26 6.82 13.29
CA ARG A 161 -4.47 5.93 12.15
C ARG A 161 -4.67 6.75 10.88
N GLY A 162 -3.91 6.45 9.84
CA GLY A 162 -4.05 7.11 8.54
C GLY A 162 -5.42 6.85 7.92
N GLN A 163 -6.02 7.86 7.29
CA GLN A 163 -7.37 7.78 6.71
C GLN A 163 -7.37 8.07 5.21
N GLN A 164 -7.15 9.33 4.80
CA GLN A 164 -7.26 9.74 3.40
C GLN A 164 -6.02 10.50 2.95
N ARG A 165 -5.62 10.31 1.68
CA ARG A 165 -4.55 11.11 1.10
C ARG A 165 -5.03 12.54 0.84
N PHE A 166 -4.12 13.50 0.93
CA PHE A 166 -4.39 14.89 0.60
C PHE A 166 -3.21 15.54 -0.13
N ASN A 167 -3.50 16.57 -0.92
CA ASN A 167 -2.50 17.48 -1.45
C ASN A 167 -2.34 18.69 -0.52
N LEU A 168 -1.10 19.01 -0.14
CA LEU A 168 -0.79 20.24 0.58
C LEU A 168 -0.96 21.45 -0.37
N LYS A 169 -1.75 22.44 0.04
CA LYS A 169 -1.93 23.70 -0.72
C LYS A 169 -1.08 24.83 -0.17
N ARG A 170 -1.25 25.13 1.12
CA ARG A 170 -0.51 26.17 1.83
C ARG A 170 -0.40 25.83 3.31
N SER A 171 0.66 26.29 3.95
CA SER A 171 0.93 26.09 5.39
C SER A 171 1.16 27.42 6.09
N TRP A 172 0.80 27.50 7.36
CA TRP A 172 1.03 28.65 8.23
C TRP A 172 1.20 28.20 9.69
N MET A 173 1.59 29.13 10.55
CA MET A 173 1.55 28.95 12.01
C MET A 173 0.31 29.68 12.54
N ASP A 174 -0.53 29.01 13.31
CA ASP A 174 -1.68 29.67 13.94
C ASP A 174 -1.26 30.54 15.14
N VAL A 175 -2.23 31.24 15.75
CA VAL A 175 -1.97 32.21 16.82
C VAL A 175 -1.52 31.53 18.12
N GLU A 176 -1.89 30.26 18.32
CA GLU A 176 -1.44 29.40 19.40
C GLU A 176 -0.07 28.75 19.13
N GLY A 177 0.50 28.96 17.93
CA GLY A 177 1.79 28.41 17.51
C GLY A 177 1.72 26.97 17.02
N ALA A 178 0.55 26.46 16.66
CA ALA A 178 0.37 25.17 16.00
C ALA A 178 0.63 25.29 14.48
N PRO A 179 1.46 24.40 13.91
CA PRO A 179 1.58 24.29 12.45
C PRO A 179 0.25 23.83 11.85
N CYS A 180 -0.28 24.62 10.93
CA CYS A 180 -1.53 24.35 10.23
C CYS A 180 -1.32 24.38 8.71
N ALA A 181 -2.21 23.72 7.98
CA ALA A 181 -2.25 23.82 6.54
C ALA A 181 -3.66 23.66 5.98
N GLU A 182 -3.81 24.23 4.79
CA GLU A 182 -4.94 23.98 3.92
C GLU A 182 -4.57 22.79 3.04
N VAL A 183 -5.39 21.75 3.11
CA VAL A 183 -5.18 20.50 2.42
C VAL A 183 -6.38 20.17 1.56
N GLN A 184 -6.15 19.60 0.38
CA GLN A 184 -7.22 19.14 -0.50
C GLN A 184 -7.25 17.61 -0.50
N ILE A 185 -8.37 17.03 -0.08
CA ILE A 185 -8.59 15.59 -0.06
C ILE A 185 -8.52 15.03 -1.49
N ILE A 186 -7.73 13.97 -1.67
CA ILE A 186 -7.60 13.28 -2.95
C ILE A 186 -8.76 12.30 -3.11
N GLN A 187 -9.43 12.35 -4.26
CA GLN A 187 -10.44 11.36 -4.62
C GLN A 187 -9.73 10.06 -4.99
N GLU A 188 -9.97 8.98 -4.23
CA GLU A 188 -9.48 7.65 -4.61
C GLU A 188 -10.33 7.05 -5.73
N ASP A 189 -9.64 6.40 -6.66
CA ASP A 189 -10.26 5.62 -7.74
C ASP A 189 -10.90 4.35 -7.19
N LEU A 190 -11.98 3.91 -7.84
CA LEU A 190 -12.59 2.61 -7.55
C LEU A 190 -11.83 1.46 -8.22
N PRO A 191 -11.78 0.27 -7.59
CA PRO A 191 -11.10 -0.87 -8.19
C PRO A 191 -11.76 -1.29 -9.50
N VAL A 192 -10.94 -1.45 -10.55
CA VAL A 192 -11.39 -1.73 -11.91
C VAL A 192 -11.33 -3.23 -12.19
N ARG A 193 -12.36 -3.75 -12.86
CA ARG A 193 -12.40 -5.12 -13.40
C ARG A 193 -12.29 -5.10 -14.92
N THR A 194 -11.78 -6.19 -15.48
CA THR A 194 -11.88 -6.47 -16.91
C THR A 194 -13.35 -6.41 -17.33
N PRO A 195 -13.71 -5.57 -18.31
CA PRO A 195 -15.11 -5.44 -18.75
C PRO A 195 -15.66 -6.80 -19.20
N ARG A 196 -16.88 -7.14 -18.75
CA ARG A 196 -17.50 -8.44 -19.09
C ARG A 196 -17.67 -8.62 -20.59
N ASP A 197 -17.97 -7.53 -21.30
CA ASP A 197 -18.22 -7.56 -22.74
C ASP A 197 -16.95 -7.58 -23.59
N ALA A 198 -15.77 -7.36 -22.98
CA ALA A 198 -14.49 -7.44 -23.70
C ALA A 198 -14.20 -8.85 -24.22
N PHE A 199 -14.80 -9.88 -23.59
CA PHE A 199 -14.63 -11.29 -23.93
C PHE A 199 -15.97 -12.02 -23.82
N GLY A 200 -16.54 -12.40 -24.96
CA GLY A 200 -17.82 -13.10 -25.01
C GLY A 200 -17.64 -14.60 -25.19
N GLN A 201 -18.59 -15.38 -24.70
CA GLN A 201 -18.71 -16.77 -25.08
C GLN A 201 -19.14 -16.81 -26.56
N LEU A 202 -18.40 -17.51 -27.41
CA LEU A 202 -18.86 -17.76 -28.78
C LEU A 202 -20.20 -18.48 -28.69
N ALA A 203 -21.20 -18.01 -29.44
CA ALA A 203 -22.44 -18.77 -29.61
C ALA A 203 -22.05 -20.19 -30.03
N SER A 204 -22.46 -21.20 -29.26
CA SER A 204 -22.17 -22.59 -29.59
C SER A 204 -22.79 -22.88 -30.95
N VAL A 205 -21.97 -23.07 -31.99
CA VAL A 205 -22.44 -23.51 -33.31
C VAL A 205 -22.73 -25.00 -33.25
N SER A 206 -23.68 -25.41 -32.43
CA SER A 206 -24.21 -26.76 -32.46
C SER A 206 -25.03 -26.91 -33.75
N ASN A 207 -24.49 -27.70 -34.69
CA ASN A 207 -25.17 -28.39 -35.80
C ASN A 207 -25.02 -27.87 -37.25
N LEU A 208 -23.84 -27.43 -37.69
CA LEU A 208 -23.57 -27.34 -39.15
C LEU A 208 -23.02 -28.64 -39.78
N TRP A 209 -22.57 -29.61 -38.96
CA TRP A 209 -22.02 -30.87 -39.47
C TRP A 209 -23.06 -31.99 -39.68
N ARG A 210 -24.34 -31.75 -39.33
CA ARG A 210 -25.41 -32.77 -39.41
C ARG A 210 -26.32 -32.63 -40.65
N ARG A 211 -25.83 -32.04 -41.74
CA ARG A 211 -26.58 -31.91 -43.02
C ARG A 211 -25.89 -32.50 -44.25
N SER A 212 -24.76 -33.18 -44.12
CA SER A 212 -24.01 -33.68 -45.29
C SER A 212 -24.07 -35.20 -45.52
N LEU A 213 -24.77 -35.99 -44.70
CA LEU A 213 -24.82 -37.45 -44.88
C LEU A 213 -26.21 -38.01 -44.59
N SER A 214 -27.09 -37.92 -45.59
CA SER A 214 -28.23 -38.84 -45.72
C SER A 214 -28.67 -38.89 -47.18
N SER A 215 -27.87 -39.57 -48.01
CA SER A 215 -28.34 -40.14 -49.26
C SER A 215 -28.96 -41.51 -48.96
N SER A 216 -30.28 -41.64 -49.11
CA SER A 216 -30.95 -42.93 -49.14
C SER A 216 -31.59 -43.16 -50.51
N LEU A 217 -31.15 -44.24 -51.19
CA LEU A 217 -31.89 -44.89 -52.29
C LEU A 217 -32.79 -46.01 -51.71
N PRO A 218 -33.82 -46.47 -52.45
CA PRO A 218 -35.03 -47.06 -51.89
C PRO A 218 -35.19 -48.57 -52.13
N SER A 219 -36.09 -49.22 -51.37
CA SER A 219 -36.87 -50.44 -51.74
C SER A 219 -37.82 -50.77 -50.56
N ASN A 220 -39.15 -50.71 -50.70
CA ASN A 220 -40.13 -51.61 -51.35
C ASN A 220 -40.90 -52.49 -50.36
N SER A 221 -42.25 -52.36 -50.43
CA SER A 221 -43.32 -53.37 -50.18
C SER A 221 -43.37 -54.11 -48.83
N SER A 222 -44.50 -54.38 -48.16
CA SER A 222 -45.93 -54.26 -48.48
C SER A 222 -46.80 -54.81 -47.31
N ARG A 223 -47.97 -54.17 -47.08
CA ARG A 223 -49.32 -54.76 -46.83
C ARG A 223 -49.78 -55.25 -45.42
N ALA A 224 -51.04 -54.87 -45.11
CA ALA A 224 -52.09 -55.48 -44.24
C ALA A 224 -52.00 -55.27 -42.71
N GLN A 225 -53.06 -55.02 -41.91
CA GLN A 225 -54.51 -54.80 -42.10
C GLN A 225 -55.15 -54.29 -40.77
N GLN A 226 -56.11 -53.36 -40.88
CA GLN A 226 -57.37 -53.14 -40.09
C GLN A 226 -57.44 -53.35 -38.56
N HIS A 227 -57.91 -52.32 -37.81
CA HIS A 227 -59.23 -52.30 -37.12
C HIS A 227 -59.55 -50.90 -36.49
N PHE A 228 -60.86 -50.67 -36.27
CA PHE A 228 -61.61 -49.40 -36.08
C PHE A 228 -61.74 -48.85 -34.63
N ASP A 229 -62.26 -47.61 -34.56
CA ASP A 229 -62.97 -46.88 -33.46
C ASP A 229 -62.12 -46.13 -32.41
N ARG A 230 -62.41 -44.89 -31.95
CA ARG A 230 -63.49 -43.90 -32.14
C ARG A 230 -63.13 -42.59 -31.37
N GLY A 231 -63.52 -41.42 -31.89
CA GLY A 231 -63.77 -40.13 -31.17
C GLY A 231 -62.56 -39.17 -31.03
N GLU A 232 -62.46 -38.08 -31.80
CA GLU A 232 -63.04 -36.73 -31.57
C GLU A 232 -62.38 -36.03 -30.34
N GLU A 233 -61.75 -34.85 -30.40
CA GLU A 233 -61.83 -33.69 -31.31
C GLU A 233 -60.64 -32.70 -31.08
N SER A 234 -60.23 -32.05 -32.19
CA SER A 234 -59.93 -30.60 -32.37
C SER A 234 -58.79 -29.95 -31.55
N ASP A 235 -57.63 -29.65 -32.16
CA ASP A 235 -57.27 -28.45 -32.96
C ASP A 235 -57.25 -27.15 -32.11
N SER A 236 -56.27 -26.24 -32.16
CA SER A 236 -55.37 -25.87 -33.26
C SER A 236 -54.26 -24.94 -32.77
N ASP A 237 -53.16 -24.99 -33.53
CA ASP A 237 -52.01 -24.09 -33.57
C ASP A 237 -52.32 -22.59 -33.67
N SER A 238 -51.35 -21.74 -33.27
CA SER A 238 -50.73 -20.83 -34.25
C SER A 238 -49.37 -20.28 -33.79
N MET A 239 -48.42 -20.37 -34.72
CA MET A 239 -47.10 -19.76 -34.75
C MET A 239 -47.15 -18.36 -35.38
N SER A 240 -46.28 -17.44 -34.93
CA SER A 240 -45.67 -16.38 -35.76
C SER A 240 -44.65 -15.58 -34.94
N GLN A 241 -43.34 -15.88 -34.98
CA GLN A 241 -42.27 -15.28 -35.80
C GLN A 241 -42.14 -13.73 -35.85
N LYS A 242 -40.97 -13.28 -35.36
CA LYS A 242 -40.05 -12.21 -35.85
C LYS A 242 -40.51 -10.75 -35.82
N SER A 243 -39.72 -9.89 -35.15
CA SER A 243 -38.64 -9.13 -35.80
C SER A 243 -37.86 -8.27 -34.79
N LEU A 244 -36.57 -8.09 -35.07
CA LEU A 244 -35.64 -7.17 -34.41
C LEU A 244 -35.81 -5.77 -35.03
N VAL A 245 -35.89 -4.71 -34.22
CA VAL A 245 -35.18 -3.44 -34.46
C VAL A 245 -34.83 -2.81 -33.11
N SER A 246 -33.54 -2.47 -33.01
CA SER A 246 -32.85 -1.67 -32.02
C SER A 246 -33.28 -0.21 -32.00
N GLU A 247 -33.44 0.40 -30.82
CA GLU A 247 -33.21 1.84 -30.65
C GLU A 247 -32.75 2.15 -29.22
N HIS A 248 -31.77 3.04 -29.15
CA HIS A 248 -31.06 3.51 -27.97
C HIS A 248 -31.99 4.25 -26.98
N SER A 249 -31.72 4.10 -25.68
CA SER A 249 -31.87 5.22 -24.76
C SER A 249 -30.89 5.08 -23.59
N SER A 250 -30.04 6.09 -23.48
CA SER A 250 -29.23 6.43 -22.33
C SER A 250 -30.11 6.89 -21.16
N ALA A 251 -30.00 6.23 -20.01
CA ALA A 251 -30.30 6.83 -18.72
C ALA A 251 -29.55 6.08 -17.62
N GLU A 252 -28.65 6.82 -16.99
CA GLU A 252 -28.13 6.55 -15.64
C GLU A 252 -29.31 6.33 -14.68
N PHE A 253 -29.19 5.39 -13.73
CA PHE A 253 -29.62 5.65 -12.35
C PHE A 253 -29.00 4.61 -11.40
N ARG A 254 -28.27 5.13 -10.41
CA ARG A 254 -27.92 4.45 -9.16
C ARG A 254 -29.21 4.12 -8.42
N LEU A 255 -29.33 2.92 -7.89
CA LEU A 255 -30.22 2.67 -6.75
C LEU A 255 -29.48 1.82 -5.72
N HIS A 256 -29.01 2.51 -4.68
CA HIS A 256 -28.81 1.92 -3.36
C HIS A 256 -30.18 1.89 -2.69
N GLU A 257 -30.67 0.70 -2.35
CA GLU A 257 -31.74 0.53 -1.38
C GLU A 257 -31.12 0.21 -0.02
N SER A 258 -31.41 1.06 0.96
CA SER A 258 -31.43 0.68 2.37
C SER A 258 -32.56 1.47 3.04
N PRO A 259 -33.28 0.86 4.00
CA PRO A 259 -34.63 1.29 4.38
C PRO A 259 -34.60 2.43 5.40
N THR A 260 -35.53 3.38 5.19
CA THR A 260 -35.95 4.43 6.11
C THR A 260 -36.40 3.89 7.46
N TYR A 261 -35.96 4.56 8.54
CA TYR A 261 -36.72 4.67 9.78
C TYR A 261 -37.09 6.14 10.00
N SER A 262 -38.38 6.34 10.24
CA SER A 262 -39.11 7.61 10.32
C SER A 262 -38.92 8.31 11.66
N GLY A 263 -38.81 9.64 11.64
CA GLY A 263 -38.89 10.53 12.80
C GLY A 263 -39.32 11.94 12.38
N SER A 264 -40.45 12.39 12.90
CA SER A 264 -41.29 13.52 12.46
C SER A 264 -40.92 14.88 13.08
N GLY A 265 -41.26 15.97 12.37
CA GLY A 265 -41.50 17.34 12.86
C GLY A 265 -40.33 18.29 12.57
N TYR A 266 -40.48 19.50 12.03
CA TYR A 266 -41.59 20.47 11.95
C TYR A 266 -41.25 21.53 10.87
N ASP A 267 -42.28 22.16 10.30
CA ASP A 267 -42.21 23.25 9.31
C ASP A 267 -41.64 24.56 9.88
N MET A 268 -40.91 25.32 9.05
CA MET A 268 -41.14 26.77 8.91
C MET A 268 -40.56 27.34 7.60
N THR A 269 -41.38 28.21 7.02
CA THR A 269 -41.39 28.91 5.73
C THR A 269 -40.32 29.98 5.49
N GLY A 270 -39.83 30.07 4.24
CA GLY A 270 -39.71 31.30 3.42
C GLY A 270 -38.60 32.31 3.79
N GLN A 271 -37.96 33.07 2.91
CA GLN A 271 -38.23 33.55 1.55
C GLN A 271 -36.89 33.87 0.85
N LEU A 272 -36.95 33.93 -0.48
CA LEU A 272 -35.97 34.49 -1.40
C LEU A 272 -35.71 35.98 -1.13
N THR A 273 -34.49 36.47 -1.37
CA THR A 273 -34.27 37.66 -2.21
C THR A 273 -32.86 37.66 -2.80
N ASP A 274 -32.90 37.72 -4.11
CA ASP A 274 -31.92 38.11 -5.12
C ASP A 274 -31.34 39.52 -4.86
N SER A 275 -30.07 39.76 -5.23
CA SER A 275 -29.59 41.08 -5.66
C SER A 275 -28.15 41.01 -6.18
N ASP A 276 -28.05 41.16 -7.50
CA ASP A 276 -26.87 41.50 -8.29
C ASP A 276 -26.29 42.87 -7.91
N GLU A 277 -24.96 42.99 -7.89
CA GLU A 277 -24.27 44.28 -8.11
C GLU A 277 -22.94 44.01 -8.85
N GLU A 278 -22.96 44.37 -10.13
CA GLU A 278 -21.89 44.35 -11.12
C GLU A 278 -20.88 45.49 -10.85
N PHE A 279 -19.56 45.23 -10.91
CA PHE A 279 -18.59 46.31 -11.14
C PHE A 279 -17.44 45.84 -12.04
N VAL A 280 -17.45 46.44 -13.23
CA VAL A 280 -16.41 46.41 -14.27
C VAL A 280 -15.33 47.42 -13.93
N LEU A 281 -14.06 47.02 -13.96
CA LEU A 281 -12.94 47.91 -14.27
C LEU A 281 -11.94 47.20 -15.17
N GLU A 282 -12.02 47.57 -16.44
CA GLU A 282 -11.11 47.23 -17.52
C GLU A 282 -9.96 48.25 -17.55
N SER A 283 -8.72 47.78 -17.63
CA SER A 283 -7.66 48.51 -18.33
C SER A 283 -6.69 47.54 -18.98
N GLY A 284 -6.58 47.61 -20.32
CA GLY A 284 -5.46 47.07 -21.09
C GLY A 284 -4.14 47.71 -20.61
N TYR A 285 -2.95 47.25 -20.97
CA TYR A 285 -2.47 47.06 -22.34
C TYR A 285 -1.19 46.18 -22.36
N LYS A 286 -1.00 45.53 -23.53
CA LYS A 286 0.27 45.12 -24.17
C LYS A 286 0.87 43.75 -23.83
N LEU A 287 0.42 42.80 -24.66
CA LEU A 287 1.08 41.60 -25.13
C LEU A 287 2.47 41.90 -25.73
N GLY A 288 3.52 41.30 -25.16
CA GLY A 288 4.86 41.20 -25.74
C GLY A 288 5.22 39.74 -25.95
N ARG A 289 5.12 39.27 -27.20
CA ARG A 289 5.65 37.98 -27.68
C ARG A 289 7.16 38.13 -27.87
N SER A 290 7.95 37.21 -27.31
CA SER A 290 9.33 36.97 -27.76
C SER A 290 9.47 35.53 -28.26
N HIS A 291 9.86 35.45 -29.51
CA HIS A 291 10.33 34.28 -30.25
C HIS A 291 11.64 33.73 -29.65
N ALA A 292 11.87 32.43 -29.82
CA ALA A 292 13.20 31.86 -29.90
C ALA A 292 13.22 30.85 -31.06
N ASP A 293 14.02 31.16 -32.07
CA ASP A 293 14.48 30.27 -33.14
C ASP A 293 15.36 29.17 -32.57
N ASP A 294 15.39 28.00 -33.22
CA ASP A 294 16.64 27.27 -33.42
C ASP A 294 16.52 26.34 -34.62
N SER A 295 17.47 26.47 -35.55
CA SER A 295 17.63 25.56 -36.68
C SER A 295 19.11 25.30 -36.96
N GLU A 296 19.38 24.02 -37.23
CA GLU A 296 20.45 23.43 -38.03
C GLU A 296 21.81 23.01 -37.42
N LYS A 297 21.98 21.68 -37.43
CA LYS A 297 23.10 20.87 -37.99
C LYS A 297 24.51 21.01 -37.41
N SER A 298 25.05 19.88 -36.95
CA SER A 298 26.25 19.24 -37.57
C SER A 298 26.64 17.92 -36.87
N SER A 299 26.88 16.89 -37.68
CA SER A 299 27.70 15.71 -37.32
C SER A 299 29.19 16.03 -37.54
N PRO A 300 30.11 15.22 -36.99
CA PRO A 300 30.84 14.34 -37.91
C PRO A 300 31.19 12.93 -37.36
N HIS A 301 31.44 12.03 -38.32
CA HIS A 301 31.93 10.65 -38.21
C HIS A 301 33.41 10.54 -37.77
N ASN A 302 33.79 9.44 -37.08
CA ASN A 302 34.73 8.38 -37.55
C ASN A 302 35.11 7.40 -36.41
N ILE A 303 34.76 6.11 -36.50
CA ILE A 303 35.54 4.93 -36.98
C ILE A 303 36.62 4.43 -35.99
N TYR A 304 36.43 3.22 -35.44
CA TYR A 304 37.33 2.05 -35.57
C TYR A 304 36.73 0.80 -34.89
N THR A 305 36.28 -0.19 -35.66
CA THR A 305 36.30 -1.63 -35.31
C THR A 305 36.55 -2.44 -36.60
N LYS A 306 37.41 -3.46 -36.51
CA LYS A 306 37.95 -4.24 -37.63
C LYS A 306 37.72 -5.75 -37.39
N GLY A 307 37.38 -6.47 -38.48
CA GLY A 307 37.32 -7.94 -38.65
C GLY A 307 35.91 -8.38 -39.11
N ILE A 308 35.58 -8.58 -40.41
CA ILE A 308 36.06 -9.54 -41.45
C ILE A 308 35.92 -10.98 -40.94
N GLU A 309 35.05 -11.86 -41.49
CA GLU A 309 35.02 -12.52 -42.83
C GLU A 309 33.53 -12.82 -43.26
N THR A 310 33.00 -12.42 -44.43
CA THR A 310 32.92 -13.10 -45.78
C THR A 310 32.59 -14.61 -45.71
N ASP A 311 31.44 -15.10 -46.21
CA ASP A 311 31.13 -15.27 -47.64
C ASP A 311 29.61 -15.29 -47.97
N THR A 312 29.30 -14.85 -49.19
CA THR A 312 27.99 -14.81 -49.86
C THR A 312 27.74 -16.04 -50.73
N ASP A 313 26.52 -16.58 -50.77
CA ASP A 313 25.78 -16.74 -52.06
C ASP A 313 24.27 -16.99 -51.90
N LEU A 314 23.51 -16.54 -52.89
CA LEU A 314 22.05 -16.51 -53.02
C LEU A 314 21.48 -17.84 -53.54
N GLY A 315 20.29 -18.25 -53.05
CA GLY A 315 19.58 -19.41 -53.59
C GLY A 315 18.12 -19.54 -53.15
N ILE A 316 17.22 -19.49 -54.13
CA ILE A 316 15.76 -19.42 -54.06
C ILE A 316 15.11 -20.72 -53.52
N GLY A 317 14.16 -20.55 -52.59
CA GLY A 317 12.87 -21.25 -52.50
C GLY A 317 12.81 -22.77 -52.34
N LYS A 318 12.23 -23.22 -51.21
CA LYS A 318 11.00 -24.05 -51.14
C LYS A 318 10.70 -24.48 -49.70
N GLN A 319 9.40 -24.54 -49.41
CA GLN A 319 8.73 -24.95 -48.18
C GLN A 319 9.21 -26.31 -47.64
N LEU A 320 9.12 -26.52 -46.31
CA LEU A 320 8.77 -27.78 -45.62
C LEU A 320 8.44 -27.46 -44.12
N PRO A 321 7.77 -28.35 -43.37
CA PRO A 321 6.65 -27.97 -42.48
C PRO A 321 6.98 -27.89 -40.98
N LEU A 322 6.01 -27.31 -40.29
CA LEU A 322 5.85 -27.09 -38.86
C LEU A 322 6.17 -28.33 -37.99
N GLY A 323 7.30 -28.29 -37.29
CA GLY A 323 7.62 -29.21 -36.19
C GLY A 323 6.97 -28.75 -34.88
N ARG A 324 6.26 -29.67 -34.20
CA ARG A 324 5.89 -29.54 -32.78
C ARG A 324 7.16 -29.41 -31.93
N PRO A 325 7.05 -28.73 -30.77
CA PRO A 325 7.64 -29.32 -29.58
C PRO A 325 6.63 -29.41 -28.43
N ILE A 326 6.60 -30.59 -27.81
CA ILE A 326 6.19 -30.78 -26.42
C ILE A 326 7.47 -30.65 -25.59
N SER A 327 7.48 -29.76 -24.60
CA SER A 327 8.25 -29.96 -23.38
C SER A 327 7.54 -29.29 -22.21
N LYS A 328 7.21 -30.12 -21.23
CA LYS A 328 6.54 -29.80 -19.97
C LYS A 328 7.46 -28.92 -19.10
N GLY A 329 6.91 -27.84 -18.56
CA GLY A 329 7.47 -27.07 -17.45
C GLY A 329 6.33 -26.78 -16.48
N GLU A 330 6.55 -27.09 -15.21
CA GLU A 330 5.56 -27.15 -14.12
C GLU A 330 4.90 -25.79 -13.86
N GLY A 331 3.60 -25.70 -14.19
CA GLY A 331 2.76 -24.55 -13.86
C GLY A 331 2.06 -24.77 -12.52
N GLN A 332 2.30 -23.86 -11.57
CA GLN A 332 1.50 -23.77 -10.35
C GLN A 332 0.06 -23.38 -10.70
N ASN A 333 -0.87 -24.22 -10.24
CA ASN A 333 -2.31 -24.09 -10.44
C ASN A 333 -2.83 -22.84 -9.73
N CYS A 334 -3.10 -21.76 -10.48
CA CYS A 334 -4.19 -20.87 -10.12
C CYS A 334 -5.48 -21.69 -10.19
N LEU A 335 -6.30 -21.64 -9.15
CA LEU A 335 -7.59 -22.33 -9.09
C LEU A 335 -8.47 -21.83 -10.25
N ALA A 336 -8.39 -22.53 -11.38
CA ALA A 336 -9.30 -22.36 -12.48
C ALA A 336 -10.66 -22.84 -11.97
N THR A 337 -11.56 -21.90 -11.72
CA THR A 337 -12.98 -22.19 -11.76
C THR A 337 -13.25 -22.96 -13.05
N SER A 338 -13.56 -24.24 -12.90
CA SER A 338 -13.85 -25.17 -13.99
C SER A 338 -14.96 -24.59 -14.85
N GLY A 339 -14.61 -24.23 -16.08
CA GLY A 339 -15.51 -23.60 -17.05
C GLY A 339 -14.77 -22.81 -18.13
N SER A 340 -13.60 -23.28 -18.60
CA SER A 340 -12.88 -22.63 -19.70
C SER A 340 -13.53 -23.00 -21.04
N GLY A 341 -14.68 -22.37 -21.33
CA GLY A 341 -15.07 -22.14 -22.71
C GLY A 341 -14.13 -21.07 -23.27
N TYR A 342 -13.51 -21.34 -24.43
CA TYR A 342 -12.74 -20.33 -25.16
C TYR A 342 -13.64 -19.09 -25.37
N ARG A 343 -13.44 -18.03 -24.56
CA ARG A 343 -14.10 -16.74 -24.81
C ARG A 343 -13.40 -16.08 -25.98
N ALA A 344 -14.17 -15.73 -27.01
CA ALA A 344 -13.63 -14.97 -28.12
C ALA A 344 -13.36 -13.53 -27.68
N PRO A 345 -12.21 -12.95 -28.09
CA PRO A 345 -11.98 -11.52 -27.92
C PRO A 345 -13.04 -10.75 -28.71
N ARG A 346 -13.79 -9.90 -28.00
CA ARG A 346 -14.69 -8.90 -28.61
C ARG A 346 -14.08 -7.49 -28.54
N SER A 347 -12.92 -7.39 -27.89
CA SER A 347 -12.13 -6.20 -27.72
C SER A 347 -10.90 -6.22 -28.63
N PHE A 348 -10.32 -5.04 -28.84
CA PHE A 348 -9.14 -4.87 -29.68
C PHE A 348 -7.90 -5.58 -29.10
N TRP A 349 -7.73 -5.53 -27.77
CA TRP A 349 -6.55 -6.11 -27.11
C TRP A 349 -6.79 -7.54 -26.64
N PRO A 350 -5.74 -8.40 -26.62
CA PRO A 350 -5.82 -9.72 -26.02
C PRO A 350 -6.22 -9.69 -24.54
N HIS A 351 -6.82 -10.79 -24.05
CA HIS A 351 -7.26 -10.91 -22.65
C HIS A 351 -6.17 -10.65 -21.61
N TRP A 352 -4.94 -11.04 -21.90
CA TRP A 352 -3.82 -10.81 -20.99
C TRP A 352 -3.54 -9.32 -20.77
N VAL A 353 -3.80 -8.45 -21.75
CA VAL A 353 -3.60 -6.99 -21.62
C VAL A 353 -4.57 -6.41 -20.59
N TYR A 354 -5.86 -6.78 -20.65
CA TYR A 354 -6.85 -6.34 -19.67
C TYR A 354 -6.52 -6.82 -18.26
N ARG A 355 -6.06 -8.08 -18.13
CA ARG A 355 -5.62 -8.62 -16.83
C ARG A 355 -4.43 -7.87 -16.22
N MET A 356 -3.62 -7.18 -17.02
CA MET A 356 -2.52 -6.35 -16.49
C MET A 356 -3.00 -5.10 -15.74
N PHE A 357 -4.27 -4.69 -15.92
CA PHE A 357 -4.83 -3.49 -15.30
C PHE A 357 -6.08 -3.79 -14.45
N ASP A 358 -6.54 -5.04 -14.41
CA ASP A 358 -7.61 -5.49 -13.53
C ASP A 358 -7.11 -5.48 -12.07
N SER A 359 -7.66 -4.58 -11.26
CA SER A 359 -7.20 -4.33 -9.89
C SER A 359 -7.24 -5.57 -9.01
N TYR A 360 -8.17 -6.48 -9.26
CA TYR A 360 -8.32 -7.70 -8.46
C TYR A 360 -7.39 -8.82 -8.94
N CYS A 361 -7.13 -8.92 -10.25
CA CYS A 361 -6.07 -9.80 -10.74
C CYS A 361 -4.71 -9.36 -10.19
N LEU A 362 -4.46 -8.05 -10.16
CA LEU A 362 -3.26 -7.48 -9.58
C LEU A 362 -3.21 -7.69 -8.06
N ALA A 363 -4.32 -7.50 -7.33
CA ALA A 363 -4.37 -7.74 -5.89
C ALA A 363 -4.04 -9.18 -5.53
N GLN A 364 -4.57 -10.16 -6.27
CA GLN A 364 -4.20 -11.57 -6.08
C GLN A 364 -2.70 -11.79 -6.37
N LYS A 365 -2.19 -11.26 -7.49
CA LYS A 365 -0.76 -11.40 -7.82
C LYS A 365 0.13 -10.76 -6.74
N ALA A 366 -0.25 -9.60 -6.22
CA ALA A 366 0.46 -8.89 -5.17
C ALA A 366 0.44 -9.69 -3.85
N ALA A 367 -0.69 -10.26 -3.46
CA ALA A 367 -0.80 -11.14 -2.29
C ALA A 367 0.08 -12.40 -2.42
N ASP A 368 0.09 -13.03 -3.60
CA ASP A 368 0.93 -14.20 -3.86
C ASP A 368 2.42 -13.85 -3.75
N LYS A 369 2.81 -12.68 -4.29
CA LYS A 369 4.18 -12.16 -4.17
C LYS A 369 4.54 -11.80 -2.74
N TRP A 370 3.64 -11.14 -2.01
CA TRP A 370 3.81 -10.84 -0.59
C TRP A 370 4.07 -12.10 0.23
N LYS A 371 3.30 -13.17 -0.02
CA LYS A 371 3.47 -14.47 0.63
C LYS A 371 4.83 -15.12 0.34
N GLN A 372 5.36 -14.92 -0.87
CA GLN A 372 6.70 -15.40 -1.24
C GLN A 372 7.83 -14.55 -0.64
N THR A 373 7.60 -13.24 -0.53
CA THR A 373 8.61 -12.26 -0.14
C THR A 373 8.71 -12.09 1.38
N VAL A 374 7.58 -11.83 2.04
CA VAL A 374 7.47 -11.51 3.47
C VAL A 374 6.83 -12.65 4.27
N GLY A 375 5.81 -13.31 3.70
CA GLY A 375 5.16 -14.49 4.29
C GLY A 375 4.00 -14.19 5.26
N THR A 376 4.18 -13.29 6.23
CA THR A 376 3.17 -13.02 7.27
C THR A 376 3.05 -11.52 7.60
N PRO A 377 1.84 -11.00 7.91
CA PRO A 377 0.55 -11.70 7.94
C PRO A 377 0.04 -12.06 6.53
N SER A 378 -0.89 -13.01 6.46
CA SER A 378 -1.53 -13.39 5.19
C SER A 378 -2.42 -12.24 4.68
N MET A 379 -2.42 -12.05 3.37
CA MET A 379 -3.18 -11.01 2.69
C MET A 379 -4.49 -11.52 2.09
N ASP A 380 -4.83 -12.79 2.32
CA ASP A 380 -5.95 -13.48 1.67
C ASP A 380 -7.29 -12.74 1.88
N ASP A 381 -7.51 -12.19 3.08
CA ASP A 381 -8.73 -11.44 3.42
C ASP A 381 -8.86 -10.10 2.69
N LEU A 382 -7.74 -9.55 2.20
CA LEU A 382 -7.68 -8.25 1.53
C LEU A 382 -7.71 -8.36 0.00
N VAL A 383 -7.54 -9.55 -0.58
CA VAL A 383 -7.52 -9.73 -2.06
C VAL A 383 -8.79 -9.22 -2.74
N ASN A 384 -9.93 -9.29 -2.05
CA ASN A 384 -11.22 -8.80 -2.56
C ASN A 384 -11.43 -7.29 -2.37
N LYS A 385 -10.46 -6.58 -1.76
CA LYS A 385 -10.47 -5.13 -1.50
C LYS A 385 -9.16 -4.52 -2.01
N PRO A 386 -8.97 -4.39 -3.35
CA PRO A 386 -7.70 -3.95 -3.93
C PRO A 386 -7.24 -2.56 -3.46
N ASP A 387 -8.19 -1.68 -3.18
CA ASP A 387 -8.01 -0.37 -2.57
C ASP A 387 -7.25 -0.47 -1.25
N LEU A 388 -7.77 -1.25 -0.29
CA LEU A 388 -7.13 -1.46 1.02
C LEU A 388 -5.84 -2.27 0.93
N LEU A 389 -5.81 -3.30 0.08
CA LEU A 389 -4.64 -4.17 -0.08
C LEU A 389 -3.43 -3.39 -0.57
N SER A 390 -3.61 -2.47 -1.53
CA SER A 390 -2.51 -1.65 -2.07
C SER A 390 -1.84 -0.82 -0.97
N PHE A 391 -2.63 -0.03 -0.21
CA PHE A 391 -2.08 0.76 0.89
C PHE A 391 -1.48 -0.09 2.00
N TYR A 392 -2.06 -1.26 2.29
CA TYR A 392 -1.48 -2.17 3.26
C TYR A 392 -0.08 -2.64 2.84
N ILE A 393 0.08 -3.13 1.60
CA ILE A 393 1.39 -3.55 1.07
C ILE A 393 2.36 -2.37 1.08
N ALA A 394 1.96 -1.22 0.54
CA ALA A 394 2.80 -0.02 0.53
C ALA A 394 3.24 0.39 1.95
N SER A 395 2.38 0.25 2.96
CA SER A 395 2.71 0.56 4.35
C SER A 395 3.73 -0.39 4.97
N LYS A 396 3.88 -1.61 4.46
CA LYS A 396 4.73 -2.66 5.05
C LYS A 396 5.90 -3.12 4.17
N ILE A 397 5.95 -2.68 2.92
CA ILE A 397 7.01 -3.08 1.99
C ILE A 397 8.38 -2.49 2.43
N PRO A 398 9.44 -3.32 2.47
CA PRO A 398 10.77 -2.94 2.97
C PRO A 398 11.60 -2.15 1.93
N VAL A 399 11.11 -0.99 1.51
CA VAL A 399 11.78 -0.08 0.56
C VAL A 399 12.15 1.24 1.22
N SER A 400 12.95 2.06 0.54
CA SER A 400 13.33 3.38 1.01
C SER A 400 12.12 4.30 1.19
N GLU A 401 12.27 5.31 2.02
CA GLU A 401 11.24 6.32 2.23
C GLU A 401 10.86 7.09 0.96
N SER A 402 11.80 7.32 0.04
CA SER A 402 11.50 7.99 -1.23
C SER A 402 10.59 7.13 -2.09
N THR A 403 10.85 5.81 -2.13
CA THR A 403 9.99 4.85 -2.83
C THR A 403 8.64 4.68 -2.12
N ARG A 404 8.60 4.75 -0.78
CA ARG A 404 7.34 4.80 -0.03
C ARG A 404 6.54 6.07 -0.36
N GLN A 405 7.20 7.22 -0.45
CA GLN A 405 6.55 8.47 -0.85
C GLN A 405 6.02 8.39 -2.29
N GLU A 406 6.79 7.79 -3.22
CA GLU A 406 6.34 7.50 -4.58
C GLU A 406 5.04 6.67 -4.57
N LEU A 407 4.99 5.58 -3.79
CA LEU A 407 3.80 4.73 -3.67
C LEU A 407 2.57 5.48 -3.11
N LEU A 408 2.78 6.41 -2.17
CA LEU A 408 1.71 7.26 -1.65
C LEU A 408 1.20 8.24 -2.70
N GLU A 409 2.08 8.74 -3.56
CA GLU A 409 1.76 9.71 -4.62
C GLU A 409 1.10 9.07 -5.85
N ILE A 410 1.22 7.76 -6.06
CA ILE A 410 0.57 7.07 -7.18
C ILE A 410 -0.96 7.14 -7.06
N ASP A 411 -1.56 7.77 -8.06
CA ASP A 411 -2.99 7.72 -8.33
C ASP A 411 -3.36 6.46 -9.12
N GLY A 412 -4.46 5.84 -8.73
CA GLY A 412 -4.97 4.61 -9.33
C GLY A 412 -4.44 3.32 -8.71
N ILE A 413 -5.38 2.52 -8.19
CA ILE A 413 -5.11 1.26 -7.50
C ILE A 413 -4.28 0.30 -8.36
N SER A 414 -4.61 0.17 -9.65
CA SER A 414 -3.91 -0.74 -10.55
C SER A 414 -2.46 -0.32 -10.81
N TYR A 415 -2.16 0.98 -10.84
CA TYR A 415 -0.78 1.45 -11.00
C TYR A 415 0.04 1.21 -9.72
N ARG A 416 -0.57 1.47 -8.55
CA ARG A 416 0.05 1.24 -7.25
C ARG A 416 0.39 -0.24 -7.05
N LEU A 417 -0.57 -1.13 -7.27
CA LEU A 417 -0.36 -2.59 -7.19
C LEU A 417 0.71 -3.09 -8.16
N ARG A 418 0.78 -2.54 -9.37
CA ARG A 418 1.83 -2.93 -10.33
C ARG A 418 3.22 -2.53 -9.83
N ARG A 419 3.35 -1.32 -9.29
CA ARG A 419 4.60 -0.84 -8.70
C ARG A 419 5.00 -1.66 -7.48
N GLU A 420 4.05 -1.98 -6.61
CA GLU A 420 4.28 -2.87 -5.47
C GLU A 420 4.75 -4.26 -5.91
N ILE A 421 4.14 -4.85 -6.95
CA ILE A 421 4.56 -6.15 -7.49
C ILE A 421 6.00 -6.09 -8.01
N GLU A 422 6.36 -5.04 -8.74
CA GLU A 422 7.73 -4.82 -9.23
C GLU A 422 8.72 -4.74 -8.07
N LEU A 423 8.41 -3.94 -7.05
CA LEU A 423 9.26 -3.80 -5.86
C LEU A 423 9.40 -5.12 -5.10
N LEU A 424 8.31 -5.89 -4.95
CA LEU A 424 8.33 -7.21 -4.32
C LEU A 424 9.10 -8.26 -5.13
N GLU A 425 9.16 -8.11 -6.46
CA GLU A 425 9.94 -8.98 -7.36
C GLU A 425 11.44 -8.67 -7.31
N CYS A 426 11.82 -7.40 -7.11
CA CYS A 426 13.22 -6.97 -7.07
C CYS A 426 13.86 -7.02 -5.67
N PHE A 427 13.07 -7.03 -4.59
CA PHE A 427 13.60 -6.99 -3.23
C PHE A 427 14.26 -8.32 -2.81
N ASP A 428 15.60 -8.34 -2.76
CA ASP A 428 16.38 -9.47 -2.23
C ASP A 428 17.32 -9.06 -1.09
N ARG A 429 17.84 -7.83 -1.11
CA ARG A 429 18.89 -7.38 -0.20
C ARG A 429 18.59 -6.05 0.46
N VAL A 430 18.92 -5.97 1.75
CA VAL A 430 18.90 -4.74 2.54
C VAL A 430 20.31 -4.16 2.54
N ARG A 431 20.48 -2.94 2.01
CA ARG A 431 21.78 -2.25 1.94
C ARG A 431 21.76 -0.98 2.77
N CYS A 432 22.91 -0.59 3.30
CA CYS A 432 23.08 0.71 3.94
C CYS A 432 22.88 1.84 2.92
N LYS A 433 22.06 2.83 3.25
CA LYS A 433 21.80 4.01 2.41
C LYS A 433 23.07 4.80 2.06
N THR A 434 23.99 4.94 3.02
CA THR A 434 25.19 5.77 2.88
C THR A 434 26.29 5.09 2.06
N CYS A 435 26.63 3.83 2.36
CA CYS A 435 27.78 3.14 1.73
C CYS A 435 27.41 1.95 0.85
N GLN A 436 26.12 1.62 0.72
CA GLN A 436 25.62 0.49 -0.08
C GLN A 436 26.09 -0.90 0.40
N THR A 437 26.77 -1.00 1.54
CA THR A 437 27.13 -2.29 2.16
C THR A 437 25.88 -3.11 2.43
N ILE A 438 25.90 -4.39 2.03
CA ILE A 438 24.79 -5.33 2.27
C ILE A 438 24.75 -5.67 3.76
N ILE A 439 23.62 -5.35 4.39
CA ILE A 439 23.37 -5.59 5.82
C ILE A 439 22.69 -6.94 6.00
N ALA A 440 21.68 -7.26 5.19
CA ALA A 440 20.89 -8.48 5.33
C ALA A 440 20.28 -8.92 4.01
N LYS A 441 19.75 -10.15 3.99
CA LYS A 441 18.90 -10.65 2.89
C LYS A 441 17.44 -10.59 3.30
N ARG A 442 16.55 -10.63 2.32
CA ARG A 442 15.11 -10.83 2.53
C ARG A 442 14.81 -12.06 3.38
N SER A 443 15.55 -13.15 3.21
CA SER A 443 15.40 -14.37 4.00
C SER A 443 15.69 -14.20 5.49
N ASP A 444 16.33 -13.09 5.88
CA ASP A 444 16.62 -12.76 7.27
C ASP A 444 15.50 -11.93 7.91
N MET A 445 14.44 -11.56 7.17
CA MET A 445 13.30 -10.84 7.76
C MET A 445 12.63 -11.65 8.85
N LEU A 446 12.26 -10.96 9.92
CA LEU A 446 11.59 -11.50 11.08
C LEU A 446 10.32 -10.68 11.31
N VAL A 447 9.27 -11.33 11.80
CA VAL A 447 8.03 -10.64 12.15
C VAL A 447 7.94 -10.60 13.69
N MET A 448 8.10 -9.40 14.25
CA MET A 448 7.97 -9.14 15.69
C MET A 448 6.71 -8.36 16.06
N SER A 449 5.84 -8.06 15.09
CA SER A 449 4.58 -7.34 15.28
C SER A 449 3.46 -8.05 14.54
N SER A 450 2.23 -8.02 15.05
CA SER A 450 1.08 -8.60 14.35
C SER A 450 0.78 -7.88 13.02
N ASP A 451 1.26 -6.64 12.87
CA ASP A 451 1.13 -5.84 11.64
C ASP A 451 2.22 -6.15 10.60
N GLY A 452 3.12 -7.10 10.85
CA GLY A 452 4.19 -7.46 9.92
C GLY A 452 5.60 -7.09 10.39
N PRO A 453 6.61 -7.25 9.52
CA PRO A 453 8.02 -7.07 9.87
C PRO A 453 8.45 -5.60 10.01
N LEU A 454 7.61 -4.66 9.54
CA LEU A 454 7.82 -3.22 9.56
C LEU A 454 6.76 -2.54 10.44
N GLY A 455 7.20 -1.68 11.36
CA GLY A 455 6.33 -0.89 12.23
C GLY A 455 6.91 0.47 12.56
N ALA A 456 6.05 1.46 12.81
CA ALA A 456 6.46 2.78 13.29
C ALA A 456 6.51 2.79 14.81
N PHE A 457 7.60 3.32 15.38
CA PHE A 457 7.79 3.40 16.82
C PHE A 457 8.33 4.77 17.19
N VAL A 458 7.88 5.30 18.32
CA VAL A 458 8.35 6.60 18.82
C VAL A 458 9.30 6.41 19.99
N ASN A 459 10.40 7.16 19.99
CA ASN A 459 11.37 7.15 21.07
C ASN A 459 11.00 8.15 22.19
N PRO A 460 11.70 8.15 23.33
CA PRO A 460 11.39 9.04 24.47
C PRO A 460 11.47 10.53 24.15
N HIS A 461 12.22 10.90 23.12
CA HIS A 461 12.43 12.27 22.66
C HIS A 461 11.44 12.68 21.56
N GLY A 462 10.46 11.82 21.23
CA GLY A 462 9.41 12.12 20.26
C GLY A 462 9.78 11.84 18.80
N TYR A 463 10.96 11.27 18.51
CA TYR A 463 11.31 10.88 17.15
C TYR A 463 10.67 9.55 16.80
N VAL A 464 10.00 9.54 15.64
CA VAL A 464 9.42 8.33 15.08
C VAL A 464 10.44 7.63 14.18
N HIS A 465 10.51 6.31 14.30
CA HIS A 465 11.33 5.46 13.48
C HIS A 465 10.48 4.33 12.91
N GLU A 466 10.49 4.19 11.60
CA GLU A 466 10.02 2.96 10.94
C GLU A 466 11.10 1.89 11.05
N ILE A 467 10.78 0.80 11.75
CA ILE A 467 11.72 -0.27 12.12
C ILE A 467 11.37 -1.55 11.39
N MET A 468 12.34 -2.05 10.64
CA MET A 468 12.33 -3.37 10.03
C MET A 468 13.03 -4.37 10.94
N THR A 469 12.36 -5.47 11.27
CA THR A 469 12.93 -6.51 12.14
C THR A 469 13.58 -7.65 11.35
N LEU A 470 14.81 -8.03 11.76
CA LEU A 470 15.65 -9.03 11.07
C LEU A 470 16.24 -10.02 12.08
N TYR A 471 16.26 -11.30 11.73
CA TYR A 471 16.96 -12.35 12.49
C TYR A 471 18.48 -12.19 12.43
N LYS A 472 19.02 -11.81 11.27
CA LYS A 472 20.45 -11.68 11.03
C LYS A 472 20.75 -10.37 10.30
N ALA A 473 21.87 -9.77 10.65
CA ALA A 473 22.43 -8.61 9.99
C ALA A 473 23.96 -8.66 10.12
N ASN A 474 24.65 -8.25 9.05
CA ASN A 474 26.10 -8.28 8.91
C ASN A 474 26.65 -6.86 8.76
N GLY A 475 27.94 -6.68 9.01
CA GLY A 475 28.59 -5.37 8.86
C GLY A 475 28.13 -4.33 9.86
N LEU A 476 27.66 -4.77 11.02
CA LEU A 476 27.12 -3.94 12.11
C LEU A 476 28.01 -4.02 13.35
N ALA A 477 28.29 -2.87 13.97
CA ALA A 477 28.95 -2.77 15.27
C ALA A 477 27.97 -2.24 16.32
N LEU A 478 28.19 -2.59 17.59
CA LEU A 478 27.34 -2.17 18.71
C LEU A 478 28.01 -1.01 19.47
N ILE A 479 27.18 -0.06 19.91
CA ILE A 479 27.62 1.08 20.73
C ILE A 479 26.89 1.04 22.07
N GLY A 480 27.66 1.11 23.15
CA GLY A 480 27.14 1.19 24.52
C GLY A 480 26.69 -0.16 25.08
N ASN A 481 26.01 -0.11 26.22
CA ASN A 481 25.47 -1.28 26.91
C ASN A 481 23.99 -1.49 26.56
N PRO A 482 23.46 -2.72 26.70
CA PRO A 482 22.04 -2.97 26.55
C PRO A 482 21.19 -2.21 27.58
N ASP A 483 20.17 -1.49 27.11
CA ASP A 483 19.21 -0.76 27.93
C ASP A 483 17.79 -1.33 27.78
N LYS A 484 17.04 -1.37 28.88
CA LYS A 484 15.65 -1.84 28.92
C LYS A 484 14.66 -0.68 28.86
N GLN A 485 15.09 0.54 29.16
CA GLN A 485 14.22 1.71 29.22
C GLN A 485 13.62 1.99 27.84
N TYR A 486 12.31 2.23 27.78
CA TYR A 486 11.60 2.53 26.53
C TYR A 486 11.82 1.53 25.38
N SER A 487 12.03 0.25 25.71
CA SER A 487 12.09 -0.78 24.68
C SER A 487 10.73 -0.95 24.00
N TRP A 488 10.71 -0.85 22.67
CA TRP A 488 9.51 -1.09 21.85
C TRP A 488 9.05 -2.54 21.84
N PHE A 489 9.91 -3.47 22.26
CA PHE A 489 9.65 -4.90 22.33
C PHE A 489 9.77 -5.36 23.79
N PRO A 490 8.64 -5.42 24.53
CA PRO A 490 8.66 -5.80 25.94
C PRO A 490 9.40 -7.12 26.20
N GLY A 491 10.30 -7.10 27.19
CA GLY A 491 11.16 -8.26 27.49
C GLY A 491 12.48 -8.30 26.72
N TYR A 492 12.77 -7.32 25.86
CA TYR A 492 14.07 -7.14 25.22
C TYR A 492 14.75 -5.85 25.70
N ALA A 493 16.08 -5.91 25.84
CA ALA A 493 16.95 -4.74 25.97
C ALA A 493 17.52 -4.38 24.60
N TRP A 494 17.68 -3.09 24.30
CA TRP A 494 18.22 -2.60 23.04
C TRP A 494 19.65 -2.06 23.19
N THR A 495 20.45 -2.18 22.13
CA THR A 495 21.79 -1.60 22.02
C THR A 495 21.90 -0.93 20.67
N ILE A 496 22.42 0.31 20.61
CA ILE A 496 22.55 1.05 19.35
C ILE A 496 23.50 0.28 18.42
N THR A 497 23.20 0.27 17.13
CA THR A 497 24.09 -0.28 16.12
C THR A 497 24.38 0.69 14.96
N ILE A 498 25.64 0.67 14.52
CA ILE A 498 26.17 1.47 13.43
C ILE A 498 26.69 0.57 12.30
N CYS A 499 26.74 1.11 11.09
CA CYS A 499 27.44 0.47 9.99
C CYS A 499 28.95 0.46 10.26
N THR A 500 29.59 -0.70 10.12
CA THR A 500 31.06 -0.82 10.26
C THR A 500 31.85 -0.12 9.15
N THR A 501 31.22 0.20 8.02
CA THR A 501 31.89 0.82 6.87
C THR A 501 31.83 2.35 6.91
N CYS A 502 30.67 2.93 7.21
CA CYS A 502 30.46 4.38 7.17
C CYS A 502 30.00 4.98 8.50
N GLU A 503 29.94 4.18 9.56
CA GLU A 503 29.63 4.61 10.94
C GLU A 503 28.23 5.23 11.15
N SER A 504 27.41 5.31 10.09
CA SER A 504 26.03 5.74 10.19
C SER A 504 25.25 4.83 11.13
N GLN A 505 24.49 5.42 12.06
CA GLN A 505 23.57 4.65 12.89
C GLN A 505 22.51 3.98 12.03
N LEU A 506 22.37 2.66 12.14
CA LEU A 506 21.42 1.89 11.32
C LEU A 506 20.20 1.45 12.12
N GLY A 507 20.32 1.30 13.44
CA GLY A 507 19.20 0.92 14.28
C GLY A 507 19.66 0.37 15.63
N TRP A 508 19.08 -0.76 16.04
CA TRP A 508 19.34 -1.38 17.34
C TRP A 508 19.43 -2.91 17.26
N LEU A 509 20.25 -3.51 18.13
CA LEU A 509 20.18 -4.92 18.48
C LEU A 509 19.28 -5.10 19.70
N PHE A 510 18.25 -5.94 19.59
CA PHE A 510 17.38 -6.32 20.70
C PHE A 510 17.82 -7.67 21.25
N THR A 511 18.02 -7.75 22.57
CA THR A 511 18.49 -8.94 23.29
C THR A 511 17.49 -9.34 24.38
N ALA A 512 17.10 -10.62 24.40
CA ALA A 512 16.09 -11.12 25.32
C ALA A 512 16.59 -11.07 26.78
N THR A 513 15.85 -10.37 27.63
CA THR A 513 16.16 -10.23 29.07
C THR A 513 15.99 -11.53 29.83
N LYS A 514 15.06 -12.39 29.39
CA LYS A 514 14.80 -13.71 30.00
C LYS A 514 15.40 -14.83 29.14
N ARG A 515 16.01 -15.84 29.78
CA ARG A 515 16.65 -16.99 29.09
C ARG A 515 15.71 -17.79 28.20
N LYS A 516 14.44 -17.92 28.61
CA LYS A 516 13.41 -18.71 27.92
C LYS A 516 12.70 -17.95 26.78
N LEU A 517 12.85 -16.63 26.70
CA LEU A 517 12.21 -15.81 25.67
C LEU A 517 12.90 -16.03 24.31
N LYS A 518 12.09 -16.21 23.27
CA LYS A 518 12.53 -16.39 21.89
C LYS A 518 11.92 -15.31 20.96
N PRO A 519 12.66 -14.83 19.95
CA PRO A 519 14.09 -15.10 19.69
C PRO A 519 15.04 -14.60 20.81
N ARG A 520 16.28 -15.12 20.85
CA ARG A 520 17.26 -14.68 21.88
C ARG A 520 17.80 -13.29 21.60
N SER A 521 17.88 -12.94 20.33
CA SER A 521 18.20 -11.61 19.85
C SER A 521 17.68 -11.44 18.43
N PHE A 522 17.47 -10.20 18.02
CA PHE A 522 17.14 -9.80 16.66
C PHE A 522 17.53 -8.34 16.44
N TRP A 523 17.56 -7.90 15.19
CA TRP A 523 17.92 -6.53 14.82
C TRP A 523 16.67 -5.74 14.45
N GLY A 524 16.60 -4.48 14.86
CA GLY A 524 15.64 -3.50 14.36
C GLY A 524 16.40 -2.43 13.58
N ILE A 525 16.25 -2.43 12.25
CA ILE A 525 16.93 -1.51 11.33
C ILE A 525 15.95 -0.42 10.91
N ARG A 526 16.40 0.84 10.90
CA ARG A 526 15.60 1.98 10.45
C ARG A 526 15.42 1.93 8.94
N SER A 527 14.18 1.97 8.44
CA SER A 527 13.89 2.03 7.00
C SER A 527 14.59 3.22 6.33
N SER A 528 14.67 4.35 7.06
CA SER A 528 15.34 5.59 6.66
C SER A 528 16.81 5.44 6.27
N GLN A 529 17.46 4.38 6.75
CA GLN A 529 18.88 4.10 6.56
C GLN A 529 19.14 2.95 5.59
N VAL A 530 18.10 2.49 4.89
CA VAL A 530 18.18 1.43 3.89
C VAL A 530 18.11 2.03 2.48
N ALA A 531 18.94 1.53 1.58
CA ALA A 531 18.90 1.84 0.16
C ALA A 531 17.89 0.96 -0.58
N ASP A 532 17.31 1.48 -1.66
CA ASP A 532 16.50 0.66 -2.56
C ASP A 532 17.35 -0.37 -3.31
N ASP A 533 16.85 -1.60 -3.39
CA ASP A 533 17.41 -2.67 -4.22
C ASP A 533 16.94 -2.53 -5.68
N LEU A 534 17.03 -1.33 -6.24
CA LEU A 534 16.70 -1.07 -7.65
C LEU A 534 17.98 -1.13 -8.49
N SER A 535 18.72 -2.24 -8.38
CA SER A 535 19.73 -2.55 -9.40
C SER A 535 19.05 -3.16 -10.60
N THR A 536 19.18 -2.46 -11.72
CA THR A 536 18.71 -2.77 -13.08
C THR A 536 19.14 -4.13 -13.60
#